data_AF-A0A938SHW4-F1
#
_entry.id   AF-A0A938SHW4-F1
#
_cell.length_a   1.000
_cell.length_b   1.000
_cell.length_c   1.000
_cell.angle_alpha   90.00
_cell.angle_beta   90.00
_cell.angle_gamma   90.00
#
_symmetry.space_group_name_H-M   'P 1'
#
loop_
_entity.id
_entity.type
_entity.pdbx_description
1 polymer ?
#
loop_
_entity_poly.entity_id
_entity_poly.type
_entity_poly.pdbx_seq_one_letter_code
_entity_poly.pdbx_strand_id
1 'polypeptide(L)'
;MKIPKQDEWLLKEYAATQLGQTLEVRLPESATQGRASRYLAFEARIEAKRYRSGSNPCLQVAVNGLFTTAERLRNKRRHYLYTSEQRIPWFQPTGAAWTIPYYPWDQKNVAHGQAHVFVLDITNLLRDQGNAVTFGSTLSVHDAFIELRNVRLLAHERFARTPDVAEPDPVAESSGLSRFREKALGYHRGAAVKLNTGNPYKPVVGEVSPRSSFKQGYRLSVDGDGKARISFAGDDYVLQSHFL
;
A
#
# COMPACT_ATOMS: atom_id res chain seq x y z
N MET A 1 11.27 41.27 -10.46
CA MET A 1 10.05 40.82 -9.75
C MET A 1 10.04 39.29 -9.78
N LYS A 2 10.34 38.61 -8.66
CA LYS A 2 10.30 37.13 -8.62
C LYS A 2 8.85 36.71 -8.47
N ILE A 3 8.27 36.13 -9.53
CA ILE A 3 6.95 35.47 -9.44
C ILE A 3 7.09 34.37 -8.38
N PRO A 4 6.24 34.34 -7.33
CA PRO A 4 6.28 33.26 -6.35
C PRO A 4 6.09 31.94 -7.10
N LYS A 5 7.05 31.01 -6.92
CA LYS A 5 6.91 29.66 -7.48
C LYS A 5 5.72 29.01 -6.78
N GLN A 6 4.76 28.55 -7.57
CA GLN A 6 3.67 27.74 -7.07
C GLN A 6 4.25 26.39 -6.62
N ASP A 7 4.19 26.13 -5.32
CA ASP A 7 4.77 24.93 -4.72
C ASP A 7 3.76 23.76 -4.62
N GLU A 8 2.48 24.06 -4.85
CA GLU A 8 1.37 23.13 -4.67
C GLU A 8 0.22 23.39 -5.65
N TRP A 9 -0.42 22.31 -6.09
CA TRP A 9 -1.63 22.33 -6.91
C TRP A 9 -2.69 21.45 -6.27
N LEU A 10 -3.82 22.04 -5.87
CA LEU A 10 -5.01 21.29 -5.52
C LEU A 10 -5.63 20.72 -6.81
N LEU A 11 -5.76 19.40 -6.87
CA LEU A 11 -6.27 18.69 -8.04
C LEU A 11 -7.73 18.26 -7.84
N LYS A 12 -8.07 17.84 -6.61
CA LYS A 12 -9.42 17.44 -6.24
C LYS A 12 -9.63 17.66 -4.74
N GLU A 13 -10.67 18.42 -4.39
CA GLU A 13 -11.02 18.65 -2.99
C GLU A 13 -11.70 17.42 -2.36
N TYR A 14 -12.65 16.82 -3.09
CA TYR A 14 -13.40 15.66 -2.62
C TYR A 14 -13.79 14.73 -3.79
N ALA A 15 -13.74 13.43 -3.55
CA ALA A 15 -14.33 12.41 -4.40
C ALA A 15 -14.71 11.16 -3.60
N ALA A 16 -15.62 10.35 -4.14
CA ALA A 16 -15.95 9.04 -3.61
C ALA A 16 -15.80 7.99 -4.73
N THR A 17 -15.29 6.81 -4.39
CA THR A 17 -15.13 5.70 -5.34
C THR A 17 -15.71 4.40 -4.77
N GLN A 18 -16.63 3.79 -5.50
CA GLN A 18 -17.22 2.49 -5.19
C GLN A 18 -16.46 1.35 -5.88
N LEU A 19 -16.77 0.10 -5.51
CA LEU A 19 -16.20 -1.09 -6.12
C LEU A 19 -16.21 -1.00 -7.66
N GLY A 20 -15.04 -1.21 -8.28
CA GLY A 20 -14.87 -1.21 -9.74
C GLY A 20 -14.86 0.16 -10.39
N GLN A 21 -15.16 1.24 -9.65
CA GLN A 21 -15.05 2.60 -10.17
C GLN A 21 -13.60 3.08 -10.14
N THR A 22 -13.27 3.89 -11.13
CA THR A 22 -11.98 4.58 -11.24
C THR A 22 -12.20 6.08 -11.36
N LEU A 23 -11.52 6.86 -10.52
CA LEU A 23 -11.41 8.31 -10.66
C LEU A 23 -10.10 8.64 -11.37
N GLU A 24 -10.19 9.31 -12.53
CA GLU A 24 -9.02 9.89 -13.21
C GLU A 24 -8.89 11.39 -12.86
N VAL A 25 -7.67 11.82 -12.55
CA VAL A 25 -7.32 13.21 -12.25
C VAL A 25 -6.15 13.62 -13.13
N ARG A 26 -6.38 14.61 -14.00
CA ARG A 26 -5.34 15.16 -14.88
C ARG A 26 -4.37 16.03 -14.07
N LEU A 27 -3.08 15.88 -14.31
CA LEU A 27 -2.04 16.69 -13.67
C LEU A 27 -1.75 17.93 -14.52
N PRO A 28 -1.58 19.12 -13.91
CA PRO A 28 -1.22 20.33 -14.64
C PRO A 28 0.12 20.16 -15.34
N GLU A 29 0.21 20.56 -16.61
CA GLU A 29 1.46 20.49 -17.38
C GLU A 29 2.53 21.39 -16.76
N SER A 30 2.16 22.60 -16.36
CA SER A 30 3.04 23.54 -15.66
C SER A 30 3.67 22.95 -14.40
N ALA A 31 2.97 22.03 -13.73
CA ALA A 31 3.46 21.35 -12.56
C ALA A 31 4.36 20.16 -12.93
N THR A 32 4.11 19.47 -14.04
CA THR A 32 4.79 18.21 -14.37
C THR A 32 5.99 18.38 -15.31
N GLN A 33 6.21 19.58 -15.83
CA GLN A 33 7.38 19.91 -16.65
C GLN A 33 8.69 19.93 -15.84
N GLY A 34 9.73 19.32 -16.41
CA GLY A 34 11.08 19.30 -15.86
C GLY A 34 11.36 18.11 -14.94
N ARG A 35 12.60 18.04 -14.44
CA ARG A 35 13.11 16.89 -13.66
C ARG A 35 13.04 17.08 -12.14
N ALA A 36 12.21 18.00 -11.68
CA ALA A 36 12.08 18.27 -10.25
C ALA A 36 11.23 17.18 -9.58
N SER A 37 11.52 16.87 -8.31
CA SER A 37 10.74 15.91 -7.54
C SER A 37 9.27 16.29 -7.49
N ARG A 38 8.38 15.29 -7.52
CA ARG A 38 6.94 15.47 -7.46
C ARG A 38 6.31 14.45 -6.53
N TYR A 39 5.43 14.93 -5.67
CA TYR A 39 4.74 14.12 -4.69
C TYR A 39 3.24 14.26 -4.85
N LEU A 40 2.54 13.14 -4.90
CA LEU A 40 1.09 13.07 -4.84
C LEU A 40 0.67 12.96 -3.37
N ALA A 41 0.00 13.97 -2.85
CA ALA A 41 -0.57 13.97 -1.52
C ALA A 41 -2.10 13.80 -1.61
N PHE A 42 -2.67 12.94 -0.78
CA PHE A 42 -4.11 12.78 -0.68
C PHE A 42 -4.50 12.23 0.69
N GLU A 43 -5.76 12.43 1.04
CA GLU A 43 -6.39 11.84 2.20
C GLU A 43 -7.37 10.76 1.75
N ALA A 44 -7.40 9.63 2.47
CA ALA A 44 -8.31 8.54 2.16
C ALA A 44 -8.91 7.90 3.42
N ARG A 45 -10.19 7.53 3.32
CA ARG A 45 -10.93 6.79 4.36
C ARG A 45 -11.97 5.91 3.69
N ILE A 46 -12.26 4.75 4.28
CA ILE A 46 -13.42 3.96 3.91
C ILE A 46 -14.62 4.44 4.72
N GLU A 47 -15.67 4.86 4.04
CA GLU A 47 -16.97 5.11 4.65
C GLU A 47 -17.81 3.83 4.54
N ALA A 48 -18.22 3.29 5.68
CA ALA A 48 -19.03 2.08 5.78
C ALA A 48 -19.89 2.12 7.04
N LYS A 49 -21.16 1.71 6.92
CA LYS A 49 -22.12 1.78 8.04
C LYS A 49 -21.72 0.94 9.26
N ARG A 50 -21.07 -0.21 9.05
CA ARG A 50 -20.82 -1.22 10.09
C ARG A 50 -19.44 -1.16 10.73
N TYR A 51 -18.49 -0.43 10.15
CA TYR A 51 -17.09 -0.45 10.56
C TYR A 51 -16.64 0.95 10.96
N ARG A 52 -16.12 1.09 12.18
CA ARG A 52 -15.56 2.36 12.70
C ARG A 52 -14.07 2.31 13.02
N SER A 53 -13.45 1.14 12.87
CA SER A 53 -12.02 0.92 13.14
C SER A 53 -11.45 -0.15 12.21
N GLY A 54 -10.12 -0.24 12.16
CA GLY A 54 -9.40 -1.14 11.26
C GLY A 54 -9.11 -0.51 9.91
N SER A 55 -8.72 -1.34 8.95
CA SER A 55 -8.37 -0.92 7.60
C SER A 55 -8.51 -2.06 6.60
N ASN A 56 -8.52 -1.73 5.30
CA ASN A 56 -8.63 -2.72 4.23
C ASN A 56 -7.75 -2.32 3.03
N PRO A 57 -6.94 -3.23 2.47
CA PRO A 57 -6.20 -2.99 1.22
C PRO A 57 -7.14 -2.94 0.02
N CYS A 58 -7.56 -1.73 -0.37
CA CYS A 58 -8.62 -1.56 -1.37
C CYS A 58 -8.45 -0.40 -2.35
N LEU A 59 -7.45 0.46 -2.19
CA LEU A 59 -7.23 1.59 -3.10
C LEU A 59 -6.04 1.36 -4.02
N GLN A 60 -6.29 1.17 -5.30
CA GLN A 60 -5.24 1.18 -6.31
C GLN A 60 -4.96 2.60 -6.76
N VAL A 61 -3.69 3.02 -6.69
CA VAL A 61 -3.26 4.34 -7.18
C VAL A 61 -2.26 4.11 -8.30
N ALA A 62 -2.57 4.60 -9.50
CA ALA A 62 -1.67 4.52 -10.65
C ALA A 62 -1.39 5.91 -11.23
N VAL A 63 -0.19 6.09 -11.78
CA VAL A 63 0.19 7.28 -12.52
C VAL A 63 0.51 6.84 -13.93
N ASN A 64 -0.19 7.40 -14.92
CA ASN A 64 -0.02 7.03 -16.32
C ASN A 64 -0.12 5.51 -16.57
N GLY A 65 -1.04 4.82 -15.88
CA GLY A 65 -1.25 3.37 -15.99
C GLY A 65 -0.22 2.48 -15.29
N LEU A 66 0.70 3.06 -14.52
CA LEU A 66 1.66 2.35 -13.66
C LEU A 66 1.21 2.45 -12.20
N PHE A 67 0.92 1.31 -11.58
CA PHE A 67 0.56 1.27 -10.16
C PHE A 67 1.75 1.73 -9.28
N THR A 68 1.41 2.51 -8.26
CA THR A 68 2.34 2.89 -7.20
C THR A 68 2.62 1.71 -6.27
N THR A 69 3.70 1.80 -5.50
CA THR A 69 4.14 0.75 -4.58
C THR A 69 4.55 1.34 -3.23
N ALA A 70 4.71 0.46 -2.23
CA ALA A 70 5.10 0.81 -0.88
C ALA A 70 6.38 1.67 -0.82
N GLU A 71 7.34 1.43 -1.72
CA GLU A 71 8.61 2.16 -1.76
C GLU A 71 8.40 3.65 -2.04
N ARG A 72 7.26 4.06 -2.59
CA ARG A 72 6.96 5.47 -2.91
C ARG A 72 6.38 6.24 -1.73
N LEU A 73 6.00 5.59 -0.63
CA LEU A 73 5.48 6.27 0.55
C LEU A 73 6.57 7.15 1.18
N ARG A 74 6.23 8.39 1.53
CA ARG A 74 7.20 9.38 2.06
C ARG A 74 6.81 10.02 3.38
N ASN A 75 5.54 10.02 3.77
CA ASN A 75 5.10 10.74 4.98
C ASN A 75 4.97 9.87 6.24
N LYS A 76 5.04 8.54 6.11
CA LYS A 76 4.90 7.60 7.23
C LYS A 76 5.66 6.30 6.96
N ARG A 77 5.85 5.49 8.01
CA ARG A 77 6.45 4.15 7.91
C ARG A 77 5.67 3.25 6.96
N ARG A 78 6.24 2.11 6.57
CA ARG A 78 5.60 1.13 5.67
C ARG A 78 4.43 0.37 6.31
N HIS A 79 4.29 0.45 7.61
CA HIS A 79 3.20 -0.14 8.38
C HIS A 79 2.75 0.80 9.50
N TYR A 80 1.62 0.49 10.13
CA TYR A 80 1.21 1.09 11.40
C TYR A 80 0.91 -0.01 12.42
N LEU A 81 0.92 0.37 13.69
CA LEU A 81 0.53 -0.49 14.80
C LEU A 81 -0.99 -0.39 14.99
N TYR A 82 -1.70 -1.48 14.74
CA TYR A 82 -3.13 -1.58 15.06
C TYR A 82 -3.33 -1.89 16.54
N THR A 83 -2.49 -2.77 17.08
CA THR A 83 -2.29 -3.01 18.51
C THR A 83 -0.79 -2.91 18.82
N SER A 84 -0.40 -3.09 20.08
CA SER A 84 1.02 -3.14 20.49
C SER A 84 1.83 -4.22 19.74
N GLU A 85 1.16 -5.27 19.27
CA GLU A 85 1.81 -6.44 18.64
C GLU A 85 1.51 -6.52 17.14
N GLN A 86 0.33 -6.07 16.71
CA GLN A 86 -0.12 -6.23 15.34
C GLN A 86 0.32 -5.08 14.44
N ARG A 87 1.17 -5.40 13.47
CA ARG A 87 1.61 -4.50 12.40
C ARG A 87 0.74 -4.69 11.16
N ILE A 88 0.18 -3.61 10.66
CA ILE A 88 -0.61 -3.59 9.42
C ILE A 88 0.15 -2.82 8.36
N PRO A 89 0.52 -3.44 7.22
CA PRO A 89 1.20 -2.74 6.15
C PRO A 89 0.27 -1.74 5.46
N TRP A 90 0.81 -0.60 5.04
CA TRP A 90 0.05 0.39 4.26
C TRP A 90 -0.20 -0.01 2.81
N PHE A 91 0.46 -1.07 2.34
CA PHE A 91 0.38 -1.51 0.95
C PHE A 91 0.42 -3.04 0.86
N GLN A 92 -0.49 -3.60 0.07
CA GLN A 92 -0.55 -5.03 -0.24
C GLN A 92 -0.07 -5.28 -1.69
N PRO A 93 1.08 -5.96 -1.88
CA PRO A 93 1.65 -6.19 -3.21
C PRO A 93 0.76 -6.98 -4.16
N THR A 94 0.09 -8.03 -3.68
CA THR A 94 -0.72 -8.95 -4.51
C THR A 94 -1.82 -8.23 -5.29
N GLY A 95 -2.40 -7.17 -4.73
CA GLY A 95 -3.46 -6.38 -5.36
C GLY A 95 -3.01 -4.99 -5.83
N ALA A 96 -1.74 -4.63 -5.65
CA ALA A 96 -1.23 -3.27 -5.79
C ALA A 96 -2.11 -2.22 -5.08
N ALA A 97 -2.59 -2.57 -3.88
CA ALA A 97 -3.62 -1.82 -3.17
C ALA A 97 -3.07 -1.20 -1.89
N TRP A 98 -3.38 0.08 -1.69
CA TRP A 98 -3.13 0.79 -0.44
C TRP A 98 -4.20 0.43 0.59
N THR A 99 -3.74 0.24 1.81
CA THR A 99 -4.55 -0.06 2.99
C THR A 99 -5.20 1.21 3.50
N ILE A 100 -6.52 1.30 3.37
CA ILE A 100 -7.30 2.49 3.74
C ILE A 100 -8.03 2.25 5.06
N PRO A 101 -7.96 3.18 6.03
CA PRO A 101 -8.60 3.02 7.33
C PRO A 101 -10.11 3.28 7.30
N TYR A 102 -10.82 2.67 8.26
CA TYR A 102 -12.23 3.00 8.60
C TYR A 102 -12.36 4.10 9.66
N TYR A 103 -11.26 4.45 10.34
CA TYR A 103 -11.26 5.40 11.45
C TYR A 103 -11.91 6.74 11.08
N PRO A 104 -12.60 7.41 12.02
CA PRO A 104 -13.07 8.77 11.82
C PRO A 104 -11.93 9.73 11.46
N TRP A 105 -12.21 10.75 10.65
CA TRP A 105 -11.22 11.72 10.17
C TRP A 105 -10.48 12.46 11.29
N ASP A 106 -11.13 12.66 12.43
CA ASP A 106 -10.59 13.33 13.61
C ASP A 106 -9.78 12.40 14.54
N GLN A 107 -9.62 11.12 14.18
CA GLN A 107 -8.84 10.16 14.97
C GLN A 107 -7.35 10.47 14.92
N LYS A 108 -6.81 11.04 16.00
CA LYS A 108 -5.38 11.45 16.11
C LYS A 108 -4.45 10.40 16.70
N ASN A 109 -4.99 9.38 17.37
CA ASN A 109 -4.16 8.44 18.14
C ASN A 109 -3.60 7.28 17.29
N VAL A 110 -4.08 7.10 16.06
CA VAL A 110 -3.62 6.03 15.17
C VAL A 110 -2.54 6.57 14.24
N ALA A 111 -1.43 5.84 14.12
CA ALA A 111 -0.32 6.20 13.24
C ALA A 111 0.11 7.67 13.39
N HIS A 112 0.17 8.16 14.64
CA HIS A 112 0.52 9.55 14.98
C HIS A 112 -0.33 10.59 14.22
N GLY A 113 -1.62 10.30 13.99
CA GLY A 113 -2.56 11.18 13.30
C GLY A 113 -2.40 11.21 11.78
N GLN A 114 -1.58 10.33 11.20
CA GLN A 114 -1.31 10.27 9.75
C GLN A 114 -2.00 9.06 9.08
N ALA A 115 -2.94 8.39 9.77
CA ALA A 115 -3.63 7.21 9.25
C ALA A 115 -4.27 7.49 7.87
N HIS A 116 -4.90 8.65 7.74
CA HIS A 116 -5.62 9.07 6.54
C HIS A 116 -4.76 9.69 5.45
N VAL A 117 -3.59 10.23 5.80
CA VAL A 117 -2.78 11.07 4.89
C VAL A 117 -1.75 10.20 4.19
N PHE A 118 -1.70 10.26 2.87
CA PHE A 118 -0.73 9.55 2.05
C PHE A 118 0.04 10.55 1.18
N VAL A 119 1.36 10.43 1.18
CA VAL A 119 2.24 11.19 0.29
C VAL A 119 3.14 10.22 -0.47
N LEU A 120 2.96 10.17 -1.78
CA LEU A 120 3.64 9.25 -2.68
C LEU A 120 4.60 10.00 -3.60
N ASP A 121 5.85 9.55 -3.69
CA ASP A 121 6.81 10.01 -4.70
C ASP A 121 6.45 9.45 -6.08
N ILE A 122 6.01 10.35 -6.97
CA ILE A 122 5.57 10.02 -8.33
C ILE A 122 6.53 10.54 -9.39
N THR A 123 7.68 11.10 -8.99
CA THR A 123 8.65 11.77 -9.88
C THR A 123 8.98 10.94 -11.12
N ASN A 124 9.33 9.67 -10.91
CA ASN A 124 9.74 8.76 -12.00
C ASN A 124 8.56 8.07 -12.72
N LEU A 125 7.32 8.45 -12.41
CA LEU A 125 6.11 7.98 -13.10
C LEU A 125 5.55 9.02 -14.07
N LEU A 126 6.09 10.23 -14.06
CA LEU A 126 5.67 11.32 -14.93
C LEU A 126 6.28 11.15 -16.33
N ARG A 127 5.49 11.54 -17.34
CA ARG A 127 5.87 11.71 -18.74
C ARG A 127 6.02 13.20 -19.03
N ASP A 128 6.51 13.53 -20.22
CA ASP A 128 6.68 14.94 -20.61
C ASP A 128 5.34 15.69 -20.73
N GLN A 129 4.27 14.99 -21.13
CA GLN A 129 2.93 15.57 -21.33
C GLN A 129 1.83 14.55 -21.01
N GLY A 130 0.59 15.06 -20.84
CA GLY A 130 -0.61 14.24 -20.71
C GLY A 130 -0.68 13.40 -19.44
N ASN A 131 -0.04 13.86 -18.35
CA ASN A 131 0.03 13.12 -17.10
C ASN A 131 -1.33 12.99 -16.41
N ALA A 132 -1.65 11.81 -15.91
CA ALA A 132 -2.85 11.54 -15.14
C ALA A 132 -2.58 10.58 -13.97
N VAL A 133 -3.35 10.76 -12.91
CA VAL A 133 -3.43 9.84 -11.76
C VAL A 133 -4.79 9.18 -11.77
N THR A 134 -4.82 7.87 -11.55
CA THR A 134 -6.06 7.10 -11.42
C THR A 134 -6.16 6.46 -10.05
N PHE A 135 -7.32 6.61 -9.42
CA PHE A 135 -7.69 5.99 -8.15
C PHE A 135 -8.78 4.94 -8.42
N GLY A 136 -8.46 3.67 -8.27
CA GLY A 136 -9.37 2.55 -8.45
C GLY A 136 -9.73 1.90 -7.12
N SER A 137 -11.00 1.55 -6.92
CA SER A 137 -11.46 0.86 -5.71
C SER A 137 -11.69 -0.63 -5.97
N THR A 138 -11.04 -1.47 -5.18
CA THR A 138 -11.27 -2.93 -5.11
C THR A 138 -12.02 -3.34 -3.84
N LEU A 139 -12.65 -2.37 -3.16
CA LEU A 139 -13.34 -2.59 -1.89
C LEU A 139 -14.60 -3.43 -2.09
N SER A 140 -14.60 -4.68 -1.62
CA SER A 140 -15.73 -5.62 -1.77
C SER A 140 -16.76 -5.56 -0.63
N VAL A 141 -16.71 -4.53 0.21
CA VAL A 141 -17.63 -4.37 1.35
C VAL A 141 -18.93 -3.73 0.87
N HIS A 142 -20.07 -4.36 1.19
CA HIS A 142 -21.40 -3.88 0.82
C HIS A 142 -21.68 -2.48 1.37
N ASP A 143 -22.29 -1.61 0.56
CA ASP A 143 -22.57 -0.20 0.85
C ASP A 143 -21.37 0.64 1.31
N ALA A 144 -20.14 0.21 1.02
CA ALA A 144 -18.94 0.95 1.36
C ALA A 144 -18.34 1.65 0.14
N PHE A 145 -17.74 2.81 0.39
CA PHE A 145 -16.99 3.55 -0.62
C PHE A 145 -15.73 4.16 -0.01
N ILE A 146 -14.76 4.47 -0.86
CA ILE A 146 -13.55 5.16 -0.45
C ILE A 146 -13.78 6.66 -0.68
N GLU A 147 -13.75 7.44 0.40
CA GLU A 147 -13.66 8.89 0.35
C GLU A 147 -12.21 9.30 0.11
N LEU A 148 -12.01 10.17 -0.89
CA LEU A 148 -10.76 10.84 -1.18
C LEU A 148 -10.93 12.33 -0.90
N ARG A 149 -9.97 12.93 -0.20
CA ARG A 149 -9.93 14.37 0.08
C ARG A 149 -8.57 14.96 -0.26
N ASN A 150 -8.54 16.26 -0.51
CA ASN A 150 -7.32 17.06 -0.60
C ASN A 150 -6.24 16.44 -1.51
N VAL A 151 -6.65 15.94 -2.68
CA VAL A 151 -5.74 15.38 -3.68
C VAL A 151 -4.94 16.54 -4.27
N ARG A 152 -3.64 16.54 -4.00
CA ARG A 152 -2.72 17.64 -4.24
C ARG A 152 -1.45 17.12 -4.89
N LEU A 153 -0.86 17.94 -5.77
CA LEU A 153 0.48 17.73 -6.30
C LEU A 153 1.42 18.70 -5.58
N LEU A 154 2.52 18.18 -5.04
CA LEU A 154 3.52 18.97 -4.32
C LEU A 154 4.83 19.02 -5.12
N ALA A 155 5.43 20.20 -5.22
CA ALA A 155 6.69 20.42 -5.92
C ALA A 155 7.93 20.01 -5.10
N HIS A 156 7.80 19.94 -3.78
CA HIS A 156 8.92 19.81 -2.85
C HIS A 156 8.58 18.91 -1.67
N GLU A 157 9.60 18.46 -0.96
CA GLU A 157 9.50 17.54 0.19
C GLU A 157 9.09 18.26 1.50
N ARG A 158 8.25 19.30 1.40
CA ARG A 158 7.80 20.13 2.52
C ARG A 158 6.43 19.69 3.03
N PHE A 159 6.31 18.43 3.42
CA PHE A 159 5.08 17.87 3.97
C PHE A 159 5.32 17.27 5.35
N ALA A 160 4.27 17.24 6.18
CA ALA A 160 4.33 16.62 7.49
C ALA A 160 4.71 15.14 7.36
N ARG A 161 5.61 14.68 8.22
CA ARG A 161 5.97 13.27 8.34
C ARG A 161 5.74 12.82 9.78
N THR A 162 5.43 11.54 9.97
CA THR A 162 5.46 10.99 11.32
C THR A 162 6.90 11.01 11.85
N PRO A 163 7.11 11.27 13.16
CA PRO A 163 8.45 11.43 13.74
C PRO A 163 9.32 10.18 13.58
N ASP A 164 8.68 9.02 13.45
CA ASP A 164 9.25 7.69 13.34
C ASP A 164 9.69 7.32 11.90
N VAL A 165 9.48 8.18 10.89
CA VAL A 165 9.97 7.97 9.50
C VAL A 165 11.49 7.99 9.40
N ALA A 166 12.17 8.76 10.26
CA ALA A 166 13.62 8.88 10.25
C ALA A 166 14.35 7.70 10.91
N GLU A 167 13.62 6.89 11.69
CA GLU A 167 14.17 5.72 12.36
C GLU A 167 14.19 4.52 11.39
N PRO A 168 15.32 3.79 11.30
CA PRO A 168 15.38 2.59 10.47
C PRO A 168 14.37 1.55 10.98
N ASP A 169 13.50 1.07 10.09
CA ASP A 169 12.70 -0.14 10.38
C ASP A 169 13.68 -1.28 10.74
N PRO A 170 13.40 -2.07 11.80
CA PRO A 170 14.25 -3.21 12.14
C PRO A 170 14.36 -4.14 10.92
N VAL A 171 15.59 -4.28 10.44
CA VAL A 171 15.90 -4.87 9.14
C VAL A 171 15.68 -6.38 9.20
N ALA A 172 14.49 -6.83 8.78
CA ALA A 172 14.23 -8.24 8.47
C ALA A 172 14.28 -8.53 6.95
N GLU A 173 14.35 -7.49 6.10
CA GLU A 173 14.35 -7.62 4.65
C GLU A 173 15.56 -6.93 4.00
N SER A 174 16.15 -7.58 2.99
CA SER A 174 17.22 -7.04 2.17
C SER A 174 16.78 -5.78 1.42
N SER A 175 17.18 -4.60 1.90
CA SER A 175 16.85 -3.29 1.33
C SER A 175 17.66 -2.92 0.08
N GLY A 176 18.71 -3.68 -0.25
CA GLY A 176 19.60 -3.38 -1.38
C GLY A 176 18.90 -3.36 -2.75
N LEU A 177 17.82 -4.14 -2.91
CA LEU A 177 17.06 -4.22 -4.16
C LEU A 177 16.02 -3.12 -4.32
N SER A 178 15.62 -2.42 -3.25
CA SER A 178 14.52 -1.44 -3.29
C SER A 178 14.80 -0.30 -4.28
N ARG A 179 16.03 0.24 -4.27
CA ARG A 179 16.42 1.32 -5.21
C ARG A 179 16.40 0.86 -6.66
N PHE A 180 16.74 -0.40 -6.93
CA PHE A 180 16.67 -0.97 -8.28
C PHE A 180 15.23 -1.23 -8.72
N ARG A 181 14.36 -1.69 -7.80
CA ARG A 181 12.92 -1.86 -8.04
C ARG A 181 12.23 -0.53 -8.33
N GLU A 182 12.51 0.51 -7.56
CA GLU A 182 11.96 1.86 -7.81
C GLU A 182 12.31 2.37 -9.21
N LYS A 183 13.57 2.18 -9.63
CA LYS A 183 14.00 2.52 -10.99
C LYS A 183 13.31 1.63 -12.03
N ALA A 184 13.22 0.33 -11.81
CA ALA A 184 12.62 -0.63 -12.73
C ALA A 184 11.13 -0.38 -12.99
N LEU A 185 10.39 0.08 -11.97
CA LEU A 185 8.94 0.34 -12.01
C LEU A 185 8.57 1.72 -12.59
N GLY A 186 9.55 2.59 -12.86
CA GLY A 186 9.34 3.90 -13.48
C GLY A 186 9.42 3.87 -15.00
N TYR A 187 9.14 5.02 -15.63
CA TYR A 187 9.49 5.20 -17.05
C TYR A 187 11.01 5.30 -17.18
N HIS A 188 11.59 4.50 -18.09
CA HIS A 188 13.01 4.51 -18.40
C HIS A 188 13.28 5.52 -19.52
N ARG A 189 14.43 6.23 -19.45
CA ARG A 189 14.81 7.18 -20.50
C ARG A 189 14.80 6.52 -21.87
N GLY A 190 14.13 7.14 -22.84
CA GLY A 190 14.16 6.75 -24.25
C GLY A 190 13.09 5.74 -24.68
N ALA A 191 12.24 5.24 -23.78
CA ALA A 191 11.14 4.37 -24.15
C ALA A 191 9.92 4.62 -23.24
N ALA A 192 8.81 5.07 -23.82
CA ALA A 192 7.50 5.10 -23.15
C ALA A 192 6.90 3.69 -23.03
N VAL A 193 7.71 2.72 -22.59
CA VAL A 193 7.38 1.30 -22.58
C VAL A 193 7.23 0.84 -21.14
N LYS A 194 6.06 0.32 -20.81
CA LYS A 194 5.79 -0.37 -19.55
C LYS A 194 6.57 -1.68 -19.56
N LEU A 195 7.62 -1.78 -18.75
CA LEU A 195 8.30 -3.06 -18.56
C LEU A 195 7.33 -4.04 -17.89
N ASN A 196 7.27 -5.26 -18.42
CA ASN A 196 6.56 -6.34 -17.76
C ASN A 196 7.34 -6.73 -16.50
N THR A 197 6.86 -6.33 -15.34
CA THR A 197 7.44 -6.65 -14.03
C THR A 197 6.73 -7.82 -13.34
N GLY A 198 5.87 -8.55 -14.07
CA GLY A 198 5.41 -9.85 -13.61
C GLY A 198 6.61 -10.74 -13.32
N ASN A 199 6.56 -11.49 -12.21
CA ASN A 199 7.65 -12.39 -11.84
C ASN A 199 7.91 -13.34 -13.03
N PRO A 200 9.06 -13.26 -13.73
CA PRO A 200 9.34 -14.14 -14.86
C PRO A 200 9.55 -15.58 -14.37
N TYR A 201 9.73 -15.77 -13.07
CA TYR A 201 9.67 -17.06 -12.42
C TYR A 201 8.25 -17.61 -12.49
N LYS A 202 7.97 -18.29 -13.60
CA LYS A 202 7.01 -19.38 -13.60
C LYS A 202 7.78 -20.57 -13.04
N PRO A 203 7.36 -21.17 -11.91
CA PRO A 203 7.85 -22.50 -11.61
C PRO A 203 7.44 -23.36 -12.80
N VAL A 204 8.41 -23.77 -13.62
CA VAL A 204 8.22 -24.93 -14.47
C VAL A 204 8.15 -26.07 -13.48
N VAL A 205 6.95 -26.34 -12.99
CA VAL A 205 6.68 -27.53 -12.20
C VAL A 205 6.72 -28.68 -13.21
N GLY A 206 7.93 -29.12 -13.54
CA GLY A 206 8.10 -30.54 -13.82
C GLY A 206 7.64 -31.29 -12.58
N GLU A 207 7.03 -32.46 -12.77
CA GLU A 207 6.71 -33.37 -11.67
C GLU A 207 7.96 -33.54 -10.80
N VAL A 208 8.01 -32.83 -9.67
CA VAL A 208 8.97 -33.12 -8.63
C VAL A 208 8.34 -34.28 -7.88
N SER A 209 8.63 -35.51 -8.32
CA SER A 209 8.38 -36.67 -7.48
C SER A 209 9.13 -36.41 -6.17
N PRO A 210 8.45 -36.37 -5.01
CA PRO A 210 9.13 -36.17 -3.74
C PRO A 210 10.20 -37.24 -3.61
N ARG A 211 11.46 -36.83 -3.47
CA ARG A 211 12.60 -37.76 -3.33
C ARG A 211 12.50 -38.65 -2.08
N SER A 212 11.53 -38.38 -1.22
CA SER A 212 11.24 -39.14 0.00
C SER A 212 9.92 -38.63 0.60
N SER A 213 8.89 -39.48 0.63
CA SER A 213 7.74 -39.27 1.52
C SER A 213 8.14 -39.71 2.93
N PHE A 214 8.34 -38.77 3.85
CA PHE A 214 8.49 -39.12 5.25
C PHE A 214 7.09 -39.29 5.86
N LYS A 215 6.70 -40.53 6.11
CA LYS A 215 5.51 -40.86 6.88
C LYS A 215 5.91 -40.77 8.36
N GLN A 216 5.64 -39.63 8.99
CA GLN A 216 5.87 -39.47 10.42
C GLN A 216 4.57 -39.72 11.17
N GLY A 217 4.64 -40.60 12.18
CA GLY A 217 3.53 -40.83 13.09
C GLY A 217 3.34 -39.59 13.96
N TYR A 218 2.15 -39.01 13.91
CA TYR A 218 1.70 -38.00 14.86
C TYR A 218 0.55 -38.57 15.67
N ARG A 219 0.35 -38.05 16.89
CA ARG A 219 -0.85 -38.34 17.68
C ARG A 219 -1.67 -37.07 17.76
N LEU A 220 -2.91 -37.14 17.28
CA LEU A 220 -3.91 -36.11 17.47
C LEU A 220 -4.80 -36.53 18.63
N SER A 221 -4.98 -35.67 19.62
CA SER A 221 -5.96 -35.84 20.69
C SER A 221 -6.80 -34.59 20.84
N VAL A 222 -8.09 -34.75 21.07
CA VAL A 222 -9.01 -33.66 21.39
C VAL A 222 -9.42 -33.83 22.84
N ASP A 223 -9.21 -32.81 23.68
CA ASP A 223 -9.64 -32.85 25.08
C ASP A 223 -11.14 -32.55 25.23
N GLY A 224 -11.68 -32.76 26.43
CA GLY A 224 -13.10 -32.55 26.74
C GLY A 224 -13.59 -31.11 26.53
N ASP A 225 -12.67 -30.14 26.40
CA ASP A 225 -12.94 -28.73 26.12
C ASP A 225 -12.85 -28.41 24.61
N GLY A 226 -12.65 -29.41 23.76
CA GLY A 226 -12.57 -29.25 22.31
C GLY A 226 -11.23 -28.72 21.80
N LYS A 227 -10.18 -28.65 22.62
CA LYS A 227 -8.84 -28.24 22.17
C LYS A 227 -8.15 -29.42 21.51
N ALA A 228 -7.72 -29.22 20.27
CA ALA A 228 -6.92 -30.19 19.56
C ALA A 228 -5.43 -30.03 19.95
N ARG A 229 -4.80 -31.15 20.32
CA ARG A 229 -3.35 -31.26 20.54
C ARG A 229 -2.74 -32.20 19.54
N ILE A 230 -1.62 -31.78 18.96
CA ILE A 230 -0.80 -32.59 18.07
C ILE A 230 0.53 -32.82 18.77
N SER A 231 0.86 -34.09 19.03
CA SER A 231 2.15 -34.48 19.57
C SER A 231 3.03 -35.06 18.46
N PHE A 232 4.25 -34.55 18.34
CA PHE A 232 5.24 -35.00 17.37
C PHE A 232 6.64 -35.03 17.99
N ALA A 233 7.31 -36.19 17.94
CA ALA A 233 8.70 -36.36 18.42
C ALA A 233 8.99 -35.90 19.87
N GLY A 234 7.96 -35.85 20.73
CA GLY A 234 8.08 -35.36 22.11
C GLY A 234 7.68 -33.88 22.28
N ASP A 235 7.43 -33.19 21.18
CA ASP A 235 6.91 -31.82 21.18
C ASP A 235 5.38 -31.83 21.10
N ASP A 236 4.74 -30.99 21.91
CA ASP A 236 3.30 -30.83 21.96
C ASP A 236 2.87 -29.46 21.41
N TYR A 237 1.99 -29.48 20.41
CA TYR A 237 1.40 -28.30 19.79
C TYR A 237 -0.09 -28.23 20.12
N VAL A 238 -0.54 -27.10 20.66
CA VAL A 238 -1.95 -26.85 20.96
C VAL A 238 -2.55 -25.95 19.88
N LEU A 239 -3.63 -26.41 19.25
CA LEU A 239 -4.41 -25.62 18.32
C LEU A 239 -5.49 -24.86 19.10
N GLN A 240 -5.36 -23.54 19.16
CA GLN A 240 -6.39 -22.66 19.70
C GLN A 240 -7.15 -22.01 18.55
N SER A 241 -8.46 -22.26 18.50
CA SER A 241 -9.35 -21.56 17.59
C SER A 241 -10.05 -20.43 18.34
N HIS A 242 -9.97 -19.22 17.80
CA HIS A 242 -10.70 -18.06 18.30
C HIS A 242 -11.73 -17.67 17.24
N PHE A 243 -12.99 -18.02 17.49
CA PHE A 243 -14.12 -17.48 16.74
C PHE A 243 -14.69 -16.30 17.54
N LEU A 244 -14.68 -15.11 16.93
CA LEU A 244 -15.39 -13.91 17.38
C LEU A 244 -16.54 -13.62 16.42
#